data_AF-B1Z870-F1
#
_entry.id   AF-B1Z870-F1
#
_cell.length_a   1.000
_cell.length_b   1.000
_cell.length_c   1.000
_cell.angle_alpha   90.00
_cell.angle_beta   90.00
_cell.angle_gamma   90.00
#
_symmetry.space_group_name_H-M   'P 1'
#
loop_
_entity.id
_entity.type
_entity.pdbx_description
1 polymer ?
#
loop_
_entity_poly.entity_id
_entity_poly.type
_entity_poly.pdbx_seq_one_letter_code
_entity_poly.pdbx_strand_id
1 'polypeptide(L)'
;MQRNAKECLSTERVISDPGVSATEGRVAWAPERSLWIGGMTLAALTLGPVFVTPGAVILFLVTSAVTLCLGHSVGLHRLLIHRSFEAPLWLERVMVWLGTLVGMAGPLGMVRLHDMRDWAQRQAACHDLHAHRARLLKDAWWQMHCRLDLAHPPRFVPEARLRDDAFLRGLEATWMLQQVPLGLVFFSLGGMPWLVWGIAVRVAVSVTGHWAVGHVTHRRGPQGWAVDGVAVQGYDLPRVALITFGEAWHGNHHAWPGSARLGIEPGQADPGWWVLLALRRLGLVWGLREPADLLPRAGLRRLGAVAAVGQGGDCEASVGGPLRPSFRSGSPCAASATLPTPGRAG
;
A
#
# COMPACT_ATOMS: atom_id res chain seq x y z
N MET A 1 -38.09 -8.20 -3.10
CA MET A 1 -36.91 -9.03 -2.78
C MET A 1 -35.82 -8.13 -2.23
N GLN A 2 -35.83 -7.88 -0.91
CA GLN A 2 -34.68 -7.27 -0.24
C GLN A 2 -33.56 -8.32 -0.24
N ARG A 3 -32.54 -8.14 -1.09
CA ARG A 3 -31.28 -8.86 -0.88
C ARG A 3 -30.82 -8.46 0.51
N ASN A 4 -30.58 -9.42 1.40
CA ASN A 4 -29.82 -9.19 2.62
C ASN A 4 -28.47 -8.59 2.22
N ALA A 5 -28.40 -7.25 2.18
CA ALA A 5 -27.14 -6.55 2.03
C ALA A 5 -26.37 -6.88 3.29
N LYS A 6 -25.33 -7.71 3.15
CA LYS A 6 -24.44 -8.04 4.26
C LYS A 6 -23.93 -6.72 4.82
N GLU A 7 -24.15 -6.49 6.12
CA GLU A 7 -23.73 -5.25 6.77
C GLU A 7 -22.23 -5.03 6.59
N CYS A 8 -21.83 -3.77 6.40
CA CYS A 8 -20.42 -3.44 6.25
C CYS A 8 -19.67 -3.74 7.55
N LEU A 9 -18.52 -4.41 7.46
CA LEU A 9 -17.63 -4.65 8.59
C LEU A 9 -16.98 -3.35 9.04
N SER A 10 -16.73 -3.19 10.34
CA SER A 10 -15.93 -2.08 10.86
C SER A 10 -14.43 -2.44 10.87
N THR A 11 -13.57 -1.43 10.81
CA THR A 11 -12.14 -1.52 11.13
C THR A 11 -11.83 -0.69 12.37
N GLU A 12 -10.56 -0.66 12.80
CA GLU A 12 -10.13 0.07 14.01
C GLU A 12 -10.56 1.55 14.01
N ARG A 13 -10.39 2.25 12.87
CA ARG A 13 -10.73 3.68 12.75
C ARG A 13 -11.94 3.97 11.87
N VAL A 14 -12.52 2.97 11.20
CA VAL A 14 -13.68 3.17 10.30
C VAL A 14 -14.86 2.35 10.79
N ILE A 15 -15.85 3.05 11.34
CA ILE A 15 -17.01 2.45 12.00
C ILE A 15 -18.19 2.42 11.04
N SER A 16 -18.71 1.22 10.80
CA SER A 16 -19.89 0.96 9.97
C SER A 16 -21.13 0.87 10.86
N ASP A 17 -21.91 1.96 10.93
CA ASP A 17 -23.26 1.92 11.52
C ASP A 17 -24.26 1.27 10.52
N PRO A 18 -25.46 0.85 10.96
CA PRO A 18 -26.48 0.31 10.04
C PRO A 18 -26.80 1.26 8.87
N GLY A 19 -26.87 0.70 7.66
CA GLY A 19 -27.13 1.46 6.43
C GLY A 19 -25.90 2.04 5.72
N VAL A 20 -24.70 1.93 6.30
CA VAL A 20 -23.45 2.30 5.63
C VAL A 20 -23.23 1.47 4.36
N SER A 21 -22.75 2.13 3.29
CA SER A 21 -22.49 1.53 1.99
C SER A 21 -21.08 1.86 1.50
N ALA A 22 -20.34 0.82 1.08
CA ALA A 22 -19.02 0.97 0.46
C ALA A 22 -19.07 1.12 -1.07
N THR A 23 -20.25 1.00 -1.69
CA THR A 23 -20.43 0.98 -3.15
C THR A 23 -21.08 2.23 -3.70
N GLU A 24 -22.01 2.83 -2.96
CA GLU A 24 -22.81 3.97 -3.43
C GLU A 24 -22.12 5.29 -3.09
N GLY A 25 -21.84 6.09 -4.11
CA GLY A 25 -21.22 7.39 -3.94
C GLY A 25 -20.96 8.08 -5.27
N ARG A 26 -20.49 9.33 -5.20
CA ARG A 26 -20.06 10.10 -6.37
C ARG A 26 -18.60 10.46 -6.26
N VAL A 27 -17.90 10.42 -7.38
CA VAL A 27 -16.54 10.94 -7.48
C VAL A 27 -16.63 12.44 -7.72
N ALA A 28 -16.11 13.23 -6.77
CA ALA A 28 -16.10 14.68 -6.83
C ALA A 28 -14.67 15.20 -7.05
N TRP A 29 -14.54 16.24 -7.87
CA TRP A 29 -13.25 16.90 -8.09
C TRP A 29 -12.73 17.55 -6.80
N ALA A 30 -11.43 17.39 -6.54
CA ALA A 30 -10.73 17.97 -5.39
C ALA A 30 -9.81 19.09 -5.88
N PRO A 31 -10.24 20.37 -5.84
CA PRO A 31 -9.53 21.48 -6.48
C PRO A 31 -8.13 21.71 -5.91
N GLU A 32 -7.99 21.78 -4.58
CA GLU A 32 -6.70 22.03 -3.91
C GLU A 32 -5.66 20.96 -4.26
N ARG A 33 -6.05 19.69 -4.12
CA ARG A 33 -5.20 18.55 -4.50
C ARG A 33 -4.84 18.60 -5.99
N SER A 34 -5.80 18.97 -6.83
CA SER A 34 -5.59 19.02 -8.28
C SER A 34 -4.63 20.12 -8.70
N LEU A 35 -4.75 21.31 -8.12
CA LEU A 35 -3.84 22.41 -8.35
C LEU A 35 -2.43 22.05 -7.89
N TRP A 36 -2.31 21.38 -6.74
CA TRP A 36 -1.02 20.92 -6.24
C TRP A 36 -0.37 19.86 -7.14
N ILE A 37 -1.03 18.71 -7.33
CA ILE A 37 -0.45 17.59 -8.10
C ILE A 37 -0.30 17.98 -9.57
N GLY A 38 -1.29 18.66 -10.14
CA GLY A 38 -1.24 19.16 -11.51
C GLY A 38 -0.12 20.20 -11.69
N GLY A 39 0.04 21.13 -10.75
CA GLY A 39 1.11 22.14 -10.78
C GLY A 39 2.50 21.52 -10.68
N MET A 40 2.71 20.58 -9.74
CA MET A 40 3.97 19.85 -9.62
C MET A 40 4.28 19.03 -10.86
N THR A 41 3.29 18.36 -11.43
CA THR A 41 3.44 17.57 -12.65
C THR A 41 3.76 18.45 -13.85
N LEU A 42 3.06 19.57 -14.01
CA LEU A 42 3.31 20.54 -15.09
C LEU A 42 4.71 21.13 -14.98
N ALA A 43 5.12 21.57 -13.79
CA ALA A 43 6.47 22.06 -13.53
C ALA A 43 7.53 20.98 -13.81
N ALA A 44 7.30 19.73 -13.40
CA ALA A 44 8.22 18.62 -13.69
C ALA A 44 8.38 18.37 -15.18
N LEU A 45 7.28 18.36 -15.95
CA LEU A 45 7.31 18.09 -17.39
C LEU A 45 7.89 19.25 -18.21
N THR A 46 7.69 20.49 -17.77
CA THR A 46 8.14 21.68 -18.51
C THR A 46 9.53 22.15 -18.09
N LEU A 47 9.81 22.21 -16.79
CA LEU A 47 11.07 22.73 -16.25
C LEU A 47 12.09 21.61 -16.00
N GLY A 48 11.66 20.37 -15.76
CA GLY A 48 12.54 19.23 -15.52
C GLY A 48 13.57 19.03 -16.64
N PRO A 49 13.16 18.97 -17.92
CA PRO A 49 14.09 18.85 -19.06
C PRO A 49 15.03 20.04 -19.21
N VAL A 50 14.57 21.25 -18.85
CA VAL A 50 15.38 22.49 -18.97
C VAL A 50 16.48 22.53 -17.91
N PHE A 51 16.18 22.08 -16.69
CA PHE A 51 17.09 22.19 -15.55
C PHE A 51 17.71 20.86 -15.12
N VAL A 52 17.84 19.91 -16.05
CA VAL A 52 18.51 18.63 -15.78
C VAL A 52 20.02 18.82 -15.64
N THR A 53 20.57 18.35 -14.53
CA THR A 53 22.03 18.25 -14.30
C THR A 53 22.31 16.96 -13.53
N PRO A 54 23.53 16.40 -13.58
CA PRO A 54 23.88 15.22 -12.78
C PRO A 54 23.60 15.43 -11.28
N GLY A 55 23.93 16.60 -10.74
CA GLY A 55 23.66 16.93 -9.33
C GLY A 55 22.16 16.97 -9.01
N ALA A 56 21.34 17.54 -9.89
CA ALA A 56 19.89 17.58 -9.72
C ALA A 56 19.25 16.17 -9.75
N VAL A 57 19.73 15.29 -10.64
CA VAL A 57 19.28 13.89 -10.70
C VAL A 57 19.69 13.12 -9.44
N ILE A 58 20.94 13.27 -8.99
CA ILE A 58 21.41 12.62 -7.74
C ILE A 58 20.58 13.11 -6.54
N LEU A 59 20.35 14.42 -6.44
CA LEU A 59 19.51 15.01 -5.39
C LEU A 59 18.11 14.40 -5.41
N PHE A 60 17.47 14.35 -6.59
CA PHE A 60 16.16 13.73 -6.76
C PHE A 60 16.17 12.27 -6.30
N LEU A 61 17.15 11.45 -6.72
CA LEU A 61 17.21 10.03 -6.36
C LEU A 61 17.40 9.84 -4.86
N VAL A 62 18.35 10.54 -4.25
CA VAL A 62 18.65 10.44 -2.81
C VAL A 62 17.46 10.90 -1.98
N THR A 63 16.91 12.08 -2.30
CA THR A 63 15.79 12.63 -1.53
C THR A 63 14.52 11.81 -1.71
N SER A 64 14.25 11.28 -2.91
CA SER A 64 13.16 10.32 -3.15
C SER A 64 13.34 9.06 -2.32
N ALA A 65 14.54 8.47 -2.30
CA ALA A 65 14.81 7.27 -1.54
C ALA A 65 14.58 7.49 -0.04
N VAL A 66 15.03 8.63 0.51
CA VAL A 66 14.80 8.98 1.91
C VAL A 66 13.31 9.19 2.19
N THR A 67 12.61 10.01 1.41
CA THR A 67 11.19 10.33 1.66
C THR A 67 10.27 9.14 1.42
N LEU A 68 10.56 8.28 0.44
CA LEU A 68 9.72 7.11 0.16
C LEU A 68 10.02 5.94 1.11
N CYS A 69 11.28 5.68 1.45
CA CYS A 69 11.64 4.60 2.37
C CYS A 69 11.31 4.98 3.82
N LEU A 70 12.01 5.98 4.37
CA LEU A 70 11.86 6.36 5.78
C LEU A 70 10.55 7.10 6.03
N GLY A 71 10.12 7.92 5.07
CA GLY A 71 8.92 8.73 5.19
C GLY A 71 7.65 7.94 4.91
N HIS A 72 7.44 7.52 3.66
CA HIS A 72 6.21 6.85 3.25
C HIS A 72 6.10 5.43 3.80
N SER A 73 7.02 4.53 3.44
CA SER A 73 6.91 3.11 3.76
C SER A 73 7.03 2.87 5.27
N VAL A 74 8.09 3.38 5.89
CA VAL A 74 8.33 3.16 7.32
C VAL A 74 7.49 4.10 8.19
N GLY A 75 7.52 5.41 7.92
CA GLY A 75 6.90 6.44 8.76
C GLY A 75 5.38 6.53 8.67
N LEU A 76 4.82 6.71 7.49
CA LEU A 76 3.37 6.84 7.34
C LEU A 76 2.69 5.48 7.34
N HIS A 77 3.15 4.55 6.50
CA HIS A 77 2.45 3.30 6.27
C HIS A 77 2.61 2.32 7.44
N ARG A 78 3.84 1.90 7.77
CA ARG A 78 4.07 0.92 8.85
C ARG A 78 3.83 1.51 10.24
N LEU A 79 4.38 2.71 10.52
CA LEU A 79 4.30 3.32 11.85
C LEU A 79 2.99 4.04 12.12
N LEU A 80 2.63 5.08 11.35
CA LEU A 80 1.48 5.93 11.69
C LEU A 80 0.13 5.24 11.43
N ILE A 81 -0.01 4.58 10.26
CA ILE A 81 -1.24 3.95 9.82
C ILE A 81 -1.44 2.60 10.51
N HIS A 82 -0.53 1.64 10.31
CA HIS A 82 -0.71 0.26 10.80
C HIS A 82 -0.16 0.02 12.20
N ARG A 83 0.58 0.98 12.77
CA ARG A 83 1.18 0.88 14.11
C ARG A 83 2.03 -0.38 14.30
N SER A 84 2.62 -0.91 13.24
CA SER A 84 3.21 -2.26 13.24
C SER A 84 4.52 -2.37 14.02
N PHE A 85 5.02 -1.25 14.54
CA PHE A 85 6.14 -1.16 15.47
C PHE A 85 6.05 0.15 16.26
N GLU A 86 6.96 0.33 17.22
CA GLU A 86 7.06 1.52 18.07
C GLU A 86 8.43 2.19 17.92
N ALA A 87 8.46 3.51 18.15
CA ALA A 87 9.64 4.36 18.06
C ALA A 87 9.56 5.49 19.11
N PRO A 88 10.69 6.10 19.51
CA PRO A 88 10.64 7.30 20.34
C PRO A 88 9.98 8.44 19.56
N LEU A 89 9.26 9.32 20.27
CA LEU A 89 8.40 10.34 19.65
C LEU A 89 9.12 11.23 18.64
N TRP A 90 10.39 11.60 18.90
CA TRP A 90 11.17 12.42 17.97
C TRP A 90 11.40 11.71 16.63
N LEU A 91 11.65 10.39 16.65
CA LEU A 91 11.89 9.61 15.44
C LEU A 91 10.60 9.41 14.65
N GLU A 92 9.50 9.12 15.35
CA GLU A 92 8.16 9.08 14.74
C GLU A 92 7.86 10.40 14.02
N ARG A 93 8.09 11.54 14.68
CA ARG A 93 7.84 12.87 14.10
C ARG A 93 8.71 13.13 12.87
N VAL A 94 9.99 12.76 12.91
CA VAL A 94 10.89 12.88 11.75
C VAL A 94 10.39 12.02 10.59
N MET A 95 10.05 10.76 10.83
CA MET A 95 9.55 9.85 9.79
C MET A 95 8.22 10.33 9.20
N VAL A 96 7.29 10.81 10.04
CA VAL A 96 6.00 11.36 9.58
C VAL A 96 6.20 12.65 8.76
N TRP A 97 7.12 13.53 9.17
CA TRP A 97 7.47 14.72 8.38
C TRP A 97 8.09 14.34 7.02
N LEU A 98 9.03 13.39 6.99
CA LEU A 98 9.60 12.87 5.75
C LEU A 98 8.51 12.27 4.83
N GLY A 99 7.51 11.60 5.40
CA GLY A 99 6.39 11.08 4.63
C GLY A 99 5.48 12.18 4.09
N THR A 100 5.30 13.27 4.84
CA THR A 100 4.58 14.46 4.40
C THR A 100 5.26 15.11 3.19
N LEU A 101 6.60 15.07 3.14
CA LEU A 101 7.39 15.59 2.01
C LEU A 101 7.21 14.81 0.70
N VAL A 102 6.57 13.64 0.70
CA VAL A 102 6.19 12.92 -0.53
C VAL A 102 5.14 13.73 -1.32
N GLY A 103 4.34 14.55 -0.63
CA GLY A 103 3.43 15.51 -1.26
C GLY A 103 2.09 14.92 -1.70
N MET A 104 1.59 13.89 -1.01
CA MET A 104 0.27 13.28 -1.28
C MET A 104 -0.86 13.88 -0.43
N ALA A 105 -0.61 14.03 0.87
CA ALA A 105 -1.53 14.55 1.87
C ALA A 105 -0.76 14.86 3.16
N GLY A 106 -1.41 15.54 4.10
CA GLY A 106 -0.96 15.58 5.49
C GLY A 106 -1.14 14.24 6.21
N PRO A 107 -0.61 14.09 7.43
CA PRO A 107 -0.62 12.82 8.16
C PRO A 107 -2.02 12.27 8.41
N LEU A 108 -2.98 13.09 8.83
CA LEU A 108 -4.36 12.65 9.09
C LEU A 108 -5.08 12.36 7.78
N GLY A 109 -4.87 13.20 6.76
CA GLY A 109 -5.40 12.98 5.42
C GLY A 109 -4.94 11.64 4.83
N MET A 110 -3.67 11.28 5.04
CA MET A 110 -3.11 10.01 4.59
C MET A 110 -3.68 8.82 5.35
N VAL A 111 -3.77 8.90 6.69
CA VAL A 111 -4.41 7.84 7.52
C VAL A 111 -5.86 7.63 7.07
N ARG A 112 -6.62 8.72 6.90
CA ARG A 112 -8.02 8.65 6.46
C ARG A 112 -8.14 8.03 5.07
N LEU A 113 -7.33 8.46 4.10
CA LEU A 113 -7.37 7.94 2.74
C LEU A 113 -7.07 6.44 2.71
N HIS A 114 -6.05 6.03 3.45
CA HIS A 114 -5.64 4.63 3.57
C HIS A 114 -6.72 3.78 4.25
N ASP A 115 -7.17 4.18 5.45
CA ASP A 115 -8.09 3.38 6.25
C ASP A 115 -9.48 3.29 5.61
N MET A 116 -9.96 4.34 4.95
CA MET A 116 -11.21 4.30 4.17
C MET A 116 -11.12 3.35 2.98
N ARG A 117 -9.98 3.34 2.26
CA ARG A 117 -9.75 2.41 1.15
C ARG A 117 -9.71 0.97 1.67
N ASP A 118 -8.91 0.71 2.69
CA ASP A 118 -8.77 -0.62 3.28
C ASP A 118 -10.10 -1.14 3.83
N TRP A 119 -10.86 -0.29 4.53
CA TRP A 119 -12.21 -0.60 4.98
C TRP A 119 -13.12 -0.98 3.80
N ALA A 120 -13.16 -0.18 2.74
CA ALA A 120 -14.02 -0.43 1.59
C ALA A 120 -13.62 -1.74 0.88
N GLN A 121 -12.33 -1.97 0.67
CA GLN A 121 -11.80 -3.15 -0.02
C GLN A 121 -12.08 -4.46 0.73
N ARG A 122 -12.20 -4.41 2.06
CA ARG A 122 -12.53 -5.56 2.92
C ARG A 122 -14.03 -5.91 2.95
N GLN A 123 -14.90 -5.09 2.36
CA GLN A 123 -16.32 -5.42 2.21
C GLN A 123 -16.56 -6.43 1.09
N ALA A 124 -17.76 -6.99 0.96
CA ALA A 124 -18.09 -7.91 -0.14
C ALA A 124 -18.07 -7.23 -1.53
N ALA A 125 -18.36 -5.92 -1.57
CA ALA A 125 -18.26 -5.08 -2.75
C ALA A 125 -17.86 -3.66 -2.34
N CYS A 126 -17.17 -2.93 -3.20
CA CYS A 126 -16.87 -1.51 -3.01
C CYS A 126 -16.84 -0.76 -4.33
N HIS A 127 -16.89 0.57 -4.22
CA HIS A 127 -16.86 1.51 -5.33
C HIS A 127 -15.54 1.41 -6.12
N ASP A 128 -15.62 1.59 -7.44
CA ASP A 128 -14.50 1.40 -8.37
C ASP A 128 -13.28 2.28 -8.09
N LEU A 129 -13.47 3.44 -7.48
CA LEU A 129 -12.39 4.33 -7.01
C LEU A 129 -11.54 3.64 -5.94
N HIS A 130 -12.16 3.16 -4.85
CA HIS A 130 -11.42 2.42 -3.83
C HIS A 130 -10.87 1.10 -4.37
N ALA A 131 -11.57 0.47 -5.31
CA ALA A 131 -11.13 -0.79 -5.87
C ALA A 131 -10.02 -0.66 -6.92
N HIS A 132 -9.67 0.55 -7.33
CA HIS A 132 -8.86 0.78 -8.53
C HIS A 132 -9.36 -0.08 -9.70
N ARG A 133 -10.63 0.08 -10.13
CA ARG A 133 -11.19 -0.69 -11.27
C ARG A 133 -11.33 0.12 -12.55
N ALA A 134 -11.30 1.46 -12.48
CA ALA A 134 -11.42 2.33 -13.64
C ALA A 134 -10.27 2.15 -14.66
N ARG A 135 -10.43 2.51 -15.93
CA ARG A 135 -9.30 2.42 -16.90
C ARG A 135 -8.15 3.35 -16.47
N LEU A 136 -6.91 3.01 -16.84
CA LEU A 136 -5.67 3.67 -16.39
C LEU A 136 -5.78 5.20 -16.21
N LEU A 137 -6.13 5.94 -17.27
CA LEU A 137 -6.21 7.41 -17.19
C LEU A 137 -7.34 7.93 -16.30
N LYS A 138 -8.49 7.24 -16.30
CA LYS A 138 -9.61 7.59 -15.44
C LYS A 138 -9.28 7.31 -13.97
N ASP A 139 -8.59 6.21 -13.71
CA ASP A 139 -8.10 5.85 -12.37
C ASP A 139 -7.04 6.85 -11.89
N ALA A 140 -6.10 7.25 -12.75
CA ALA A 140 -5.11 8.29 -12.48
C ALA A 140 -5.79 9.59 -12.05
N TRP A 141 -6.76 10.03 -12.86
CA TRP A 141 -7.56 11.21 -12.57
C TRP A 141 -8.31 11.08 -11.24
N TRP A 142 -9.01 9.97 -11.02
CA TRP A 142 -9.78 9.76 -9.79
C TRP A 142 -8.91 9.74 -8.54
N GLN A 143 -7.78 9.03 -8.55
CA GLN A 143 -6.93 8.87 -7.37
C GLN A 143 -6.15 10.15 -7.04
N MET A 144 -5.68 10.88 -8.06
CA MET A 144 -4.85 12.06 -7.87
C MET A 144 -5.65 13.37 -7.83
N HIS A 145 -6.82 13.45 -8.44
CA HIS A 145 -7.54 14.72 -8.60
C HIS A 145 -8.97 14.71 -8.05
N CYS A 146 -9.44 13.59 -7.52
CA CYS A 146 -10.79 13.48 -6.99
C CYS A 146 -10.82 12.94 -5.55
N ARG A 147 -12.01 13.01 -4.97
CA ARG A 147 -12.40 12.34 -3.73
C ARG A 147 -13.69 11.55 -3.98
N LEU A 148 -13.93 10.54 -3.16
CA LEU A 148 -15.19 9.81 -3.16
C LEU A 148 -16.10 10.36 -2.05
N ASP A 149 -17.25 10.90 -2.43
CA ASP A 149 -18.34 11.24 -1.51
C ASP A 149 -19.31 10.04 -1.51
N LEU A 150 -19.17 9.13 -0.53
CA LEU A 150 -20.12 8.04 -0.34
C LEU A 150 -21.50 8.59 0.03
N ALA A 151 -22.57 7.99 -0.50
CA ALA A 151 -23.94 8.37 -0.18
C ALA A 151 -24.29 8.06 1.28
N HIS A 152 -23.79 6.93 1.79
CA HIS A 152 -23.97 6.47 3.16
C HIS A 152 -22.58 6.14 3.77
N PRO A 153 -21.78 7.16 4.12
CA PRO A 153 -20.39 6.96 4.53
C PRO A 153 -20.28 6.36 5.94
N PRO A 154 -19.24 5.54 6.22
CA PRO A 154 -18.88 5.19 7.59
C PRO A 154 -18.33 6.39 8.36
N ARG A 155 -18.24 6.26 9.69
CA ARG A 155 -17.59 7.26 10.53
C ARG A 155 -16.09 6.96 10.66
N PHE A 156 -15.26 7.94 10.34
CA PHE A 156 -13.82 7.89 10.62
C PHE A 156 -13.55 8.42 12.03
N VAL A 157 -13.08 7.56 12.92
CA VAL A 157 -12.86 7.83 14.35
C VAL A 157 -11.39 7.55 14.71
N PRO A 158 -10.47 8.48 14.42
CA PRO A 158 -9.07 8.30 14.78
C PRO A 158 -8.85 8.45 16.29
N GLU A 159 -7.80 7.80 16.81
CA GLU A 159 -7.41 7.93 18.21
C GLU A 159 -7.08 9.39 18.59
N ALA A 160 -7.27 9.75 19.87
CA ALA A 160 -7.04 11.11 20.38
C ALA A 160 -5.62 11.62 20.06
N ARG A 161 -4.62 10.73 20.11
CA ARG A 161 -3.24 11.05 19.74
C ARG A 161 -3.11 11.55 18.30
N LEU A 162 -3.82 10.94 17.33
CA LEU A 162 -3.80 11.41 15.95
C LEU A 162 -4.60 12.71 15.79
N ARG A 163 -5.73 12.83 16.50
CA ARG A 163 -6.66 13.95 16.38
C ARG A 163 -6.14 15.25 17.01
N ASP A 164 -5.51 15.13 18.18
CA ASP A 164 -5.28 16.26 19.08
C ASP A 164 -3.81 16.68 19.17
N ASP A 165 -2.86 15.88 18.64
CA ASP A 165 -1.44 16.23 18.62
C ASP A 165 -1.18 17.46 17.73
N ALA A 166 -0.64 18.53 18.35
CA ALA A 166 -0.42 19.81 17.69
C ALA A 166 0.60 19.75 16.55
N PHE A 167 1.60 18.87 16.64
CA PHE A 167 2.59 18.69 15.58
C PHE A 167 1.93 18.04 14.35
N LEU A 168 1.13 16.98 14.54
CA LEU A 168 0.40 16.33 13.46
C LEU A 168 -0.62 17.26 12.80
N ARG A 169 -1.36 18.06 13.59
CA ARG A 169 -2.27 19.07 13.04
C ARG A 169 -1.54 20.18 12.28
N GLY A 170 -0.37 20.60 12.76
CA GLY A 170 0.48 21.57 12.07
C GLY A 170 0.92 21.04 10.71
N LEU A 171 1.40 19.79 10.66
CA LEU A 171 1.74 19.13 9.40
C LEU A 171 0.53 18.94 8.50
N GLU A 172 -0.63 18.55 9.05
CA GLU A 172 -1.88 18.40 8.29
C GLU A 172 -2.28 19.71 7.61
N ALA A 173 -2.23 20.84 8.32
CA ALA A 173 -2.62 22.13 7.77
C ALA A 173 -1.61 22.68 6.75
N THR A 174 -0.35 22.26 6.81
CA THR A 174 0.76 22.87 6.05
C THR A 174 1.48 21.89 5.14
N TRP A 175 0.95 20.71 4.88
CA TRP A 175 1.66 19.62 4.21
C TRP A 175 2.25 20.00 2.85
N MET A 176 1.56 20.85 2.07
CA MET A 176 2.09 21.40 0.81
C MET A 176 3.25 22.38 1.06
N LEU A 177 3.10 23.26 2.06
CA LEU A 177 4.10 24.26 2.44
C LEU A 177 5.36 23.64 3.06
N GLN A 178 5.30 22.38 3.52
CA GLN A 178 6.49 21.65 3.99
C GLN A 178 7.56 21.49 2.91
N GLN A 179 7.21 21.66 1.63
CA GLN A 179 8.18 21.69 0.53
C GLN A 179 9.04 22.97 0.54
N VAL A 180 8.54 24.09 1.08
CA VAL A 180 9.19 25.40 0.99
C VAL A 180 10.56 25.44 1.70
N PRO A 181 10.72 24.99 2.95
CA PRO A 181 12.02 24.99 3.61
C PRO A 181 13.07 24.19 2.82
N LEU A 182 12.68 23.02 2.31
CA LEU A 182 13.56 22.18 1.52
C LEU A 182 13.89 22.81 0.16
N GLY A 183 12.90 23.45 -0.48
CA GLY A 183 13.07 24.19 -1.72
C GLY A 183 14.05 25.35 -1.58
N LEU A 184 13.98 26.11 -0.48
CA LEU A 184 14.92 27.20 -0.19
C LEU A 184 16.35 26.66 -0.03
N VAL A 185 16.52 25.56 0.72
CA VAL A 185 17.83 24.90 0.87
C VAL A 185 18.36 24.45 -0.48
N PHE A 186 17.56 23.72 -1.26
CA PHE A 186 17.97 23.21 -2.58
C PHE A 186 18.31 24.33 -3.56
N PHE A 187 17.51 25.39 -3.59
CA PHE A 187 17.78 26.57 -4.40
C PHE A 187 19.09 27.26 -3.99
N SER A 188 19.35 27.41 -2.69
CA SER A 188 20.58 28.05 -2.20
C SER A 188 21.84 27.26 -2.55
N LEU A 189 21.76 25.93 -2.64
CA LEU A 189 22.90 25.05 -2.88
C LEU A 189 23.16 24.78 -4.37
N GLY A 190 22.11 24.67 -5.19
CA GLY A 190 22.25 24.29 -6.59
C GLY A 190 21.28 24.96 -7.54
N GLY A 191 20.69 26.09 -7.12
CA GLY A 191 19.84 26.95 -7.94
C GLY A 191 18.56 26.28 -8.42
N MET A 192 18.09 26.74 -9.59
CA MET A 192 16.88 26.22 -10.23
C MET A 192 16.93 24.71 -10.52
N PRO A 193 18.05 24.11 -10.97
CA PRO A 193 18.17 22.66 -11.10
C PRO A 193 17.78 21.88 -9.85
N TRP A 194 18.31 22.26 -8.70
CA TRP A 194 18.05 21.55 -7.45
C TRP A 194 16.65 21.81 -6.93
N LEU A 195 16.11 23.03 -7.08
CA LEU A 195 14.74 23.35 -6.71
C LEU A 195 13.74 22.54 -7.54
N VAL A 196 13.86 22.55 -8.88
CA VAL A 196 12.94 21.88 -9.79
C VAL A 196 12.98 20.36 -9.59
N TRP A 197 14.17 19.76 -9.54
CA TRP A 197 14.30 18.31 -9.42
C TRP A 197 14.05 17.80 -8.00
N GLY A 198 14.52 18.54 -6.98
CA GLY A 198 14.36 18.17 -5.58
C GLY A 198 12.93 18.35 -5.05
N ILE A 199 12.12 19.22 -5.67
CA ILE A 199 10.73 19.47 -5.27
C ILE A 199 9.76 18.98 -6.36
N ALA A 200 9.65 19.66 -7.50
CA ALA A 200 8.59 19.41 -8.48
C ALA A 200 8.69 18.02 -9.11
N VAL A 201 9.85 17.65 -9.65
CA VAL A 201 10.07 16.32 -10.24
C VAL A 201 9.92 15.24 -9.17
N ARG A 202 10.52 15.44 -7.99
CA ARG A 202 10.41 14.51 -6.86
C ARG A 202 8.96 14.21 -6.48
N VAL A 203 8.16 15.25 -6.23
CA VAL A 203 6.75 15.10 -5.84
C VAL A 203 5.95 14.46 -6.98
N ALA A 204 6.08 14.96 -8.21
CA ALA A 204 5.35 14.42 -9.36
C ALA A 204 5.62 12.93 -9.59
N VAL A 205 6.90 12.53 -9.60
CA VAL A 205 7.29 11.12 -9.79
C VAL A 205 6.86 10.25 -8.60
N SER A 206 7.02 10.74 -7.38
CA SER A 206 6.65 9.98 -6.17
C SER A 206 5.15 9.71 -6.10
N VAL A 207 4.32 10.75 -6.29
CA VAL A 207 2.86 10.64 -6.27
C VAL A 207 2.35 9.75 -7.41
N THR A 208 2.86 9.97 -8.64
CA THR A 208 2.46 9.18 -9.81
C THR A 208 2.90 7.73 -9.67
N GLY A 209 4.13 7.49 -9.20
CA GLY A 209 4.68 6.16 -8.98
C GLY A 209 3.91 5.39 -7.91
N HIS A 210 3.56 6.05 -6.79
CA HIS A 210 2.74 5.47 -5.73
C HIS A 210 1.36 5.04 -6.27
N TRP A 211 0.70 5.93 -7.02
CA TRP A 211 -0.57 5.58 -7.68
C TRP A 211 -0.41 4.42 -8.67
N ALA A 212 0.62 4.43 -9.52
CA ALA A 212 0.82 3.42 -10.55
C ALA A 212 1.04 2.01 -9.94
N VAL A 213 1.82 1.93 -8.85
CA VAL A 213 1.97 0.67 -8.10
C VAL A 213 0.62 0.21 -7.58
N GLY A 214 -0.11 1.07 -6.85
CA GLY A 214 -1.44 0.73 -6.32
C GLY A 214 -2.44 0.30 -7.40
N HIS A 215 -2.44 0.99 -8.55
CA HIS A 215 -3.30 0.65 -9.68
C HIS A 215 -3.07 -0.78 -10.18
N VAL A 216 -1.81 -1.20 -10.29
CA VAL A 216 -1.46 -2.55 -10.76
C VAL A 216 -1.74 -3.59 -9.68
N THR A 217 -1.26 -3.33 -8.46
CA THR A 217 -1.30 -4.28 -7.35
C THR A 217 -2.71 -4.51 -6.78
N HIS A 218 -3.69 -3.66 -7.08
CA HIS A 218 -5.10 -3.91 -6.75
C HIS A 218 -5.88 -4.67 -7.83
N ARG A 219 -5.25 -5.01 -8.96
CA ARG A 219 -5.95 -5.65 -10.10
C ARG A 219 -5.40 -7.00 -10.47
N ARG A 220 -4.08 -7.12 -10.53
CA ARG A 220 -3.42 -8.30 -11.08
C ARG A 220 -1.96 -8.39 -10.65
N GLY A 221 -1.46 -9.62 -10.64
CA GLY A 221 -0.07 -9.96 -10.38
C GLY A 221 0.04 -11.33 -9.73
N PRO A 222 1.26 -11.79 -9.42
CA PRO A 222 1.44 -12.90 -8.48
C PRO A 222 0.81 -12.56 -7.13
N GLN A 223 0.30 -13.57 -6.42
CA GLN A 223 -0.15 -13.46 -5.03
C GLN A 223 0.10 -14.79 -4.34
N GLY A 224 0.72 -14.77 -3.16
CA GLY A 224 0.90 -15.97 -2.33
C GLY A 224 -0.29 -16.27 -1.42
N TRP A 225 -1.16 -15.28 -1.23
CA TRP A 225 -2.22 -15.28 -0.22
C TRP A 225 -3.49 -14.66 -0.80
N ALA A 226 -4.65 -15.19 -0.41
CA ALA A 226 -5.95 -14.64 -0.74
C ALA A 226 -6.79 -14.50 0.51
N VAL A 227 -7.70 -13.53 0.52
CA VAL A 227 -8.70 -13.35 1.58
C VAL A 227 -10.08 -13.55 0.99
N ASP A 228 -10.82 -14.56 1.43
CA ASP A 228 -12.15 -14.84 0.92
C ASP A 228 -13.17 -13.77 1.36
N GLY A 229 -14.15 -13.49 0.50
CA GLY A 229 -15.28 -12.61 0.83
C GLY A 229 -15.00 -11.10 0.81
N VAL A 230 -13.83 -10.68 0.35
CA VAL A 230 -13.47 -9.26 0.17
C VAL A 230 -13.63 -8.81 -1.29
N ALA A 231 -13.86 -7.52 -1.50
CA ALA A 231 -14.11 -6.93 -2.81
C ALA A 231 -12.86 -6.84 -3.68
N VAL A 232 -11.69 -6.77 -3.05
CA VAL A 232 -10.41 -6.52 -3.72
C VAL A 232 -9.32 -7.39 -3.08
N GLN A 233 -8.59 -8.12 -3.91
CA GLN A 233 -7.35 -8.77 -3.52
C GLN A 233 -6.17 -7.83 -3.74
N GLY A 234 -5.11 -8.00 -2.96
CA GLY A 234 -3.80 -7.45 -3.27
C GLY A 234 -2.99 -8.44 -4.11
N TYR A 235 -2.16 -7.90 -5.00
CA TYR A 235 -1.23 -8.65 -5.83
C TYR A 235 0.15 -8.03 -5.72
N ASP A 236 1.18 -8.87 -5.76
CA ASP A 236 2.57 -8.44 -5.66
C ASP A 236 3.11 -7.96 -7.02
N LEU A 237 4.09 -7.07 -6.97
CA LEU A 237 4.85 -6.64 -8.14
C LEU A 237 6.36 -6.76 -7.88
N PRO A 238 6.92 -8.00 -7.89
CA PRO A 238 8.28 -8.30 -7.41
C PRO A 238 9.38 -7.44 -8.03
N ARG A 239 9.25 -7.12 -9.33
CA ARG A 239 10.25 -6.40 -10.11
C ARG A 239 10.55 -4.99 -9.59
N VAL A 240 9.61 -4.39 -8.86
CA VAL A 240 9.76 -3.04 -8.31
C VAL A 240 9.80 -3.02 -6.78
N ALA A 241 9.85 -4.18 -6.12
CA ALA A 241 9.86 -4.28 -4.67
C ALA A 241 11.06 -3.56 -4.03
N LEU A 242 12.22 -3.61 -4.68
CA LEU A 242 13.43 -2.91 -4.21
C LEU A 242 13.25 -1.37 -4.24
N ILE A 243 12.74 -0.83 -5.35
CA ILE A 243 12.58 0.63 -5.52
C ILE A 243 11.34 1.20 -4.83
N THR A 244 10.39 0.33 -4.47
CA THR A 244 9.21 0.68 -3.66
C THR A 244 9.43 0.37 -2.18
N PHE A 245 10.64 -0.03 -1.79
CA PHE A 245 11.02 -0.28 -0.40
C PHE A 245 10.14 -1.34 0.31
N GLY A 246 9.66 -2.32 -0.45
CA GLY A 246 8.80 -3.41 0.02
C GLY A 246 7.30 -3.19 -0.20
N GLU A 247 6.87 -1.97 -0.56
CA GLU A 247 5.45 -1.63 -0.76
C GLU A 247 4.80 -2.42 -1.92
N ALA A 248 5.60 -2.91 -2.87
CA ALA A 248 5.09 -3.75 -3.96
C ALA A 248 4.75 -5.19 -3.54
N TRP A 249 5.05 -5.62 -2.32
CA TRP A 249 4.50 -6.85 -1.73
C TRP A 249 3.08 -6.63 -1.22
N HIS A 250 2.22 -6.14 -2.12
CA HIS A 250 0.90 -5.65 -1.78
C HIS A 250 -0.06 -6.80 -1.46
N GLY A 251 0.10 -7.98 -2.07
CA GLY A 251 -0.69 -9.15 -1.74
C GLY A 251 -0.42 -9.62 -0.30
N ASN A 252 0.85 -9.67 0.07
CA ASN A 252 1.27 -9.91 1.45
C ASN A 252 0.71 -8.87 2.42
N HIS A 253 0.82 -7.58 2.06
CA HIS A 253 0.27 -6.50 2.87
C HIS A 253 -1.24 -6.65 3.07
N HIS A 254 -1.97 -6.97 2.00
CA HIS A 254 -3.40 -7.23 2.04
C HIS A 254 -3.76 -8.44 2.89
N ALA A 255 -2.90 -9.45 2.98
CA ALA A 255 -3.08 -10.59 3.86
C ALA A 255 -2.85 -10.21 5.34
N TRP A 256 -1.76 -9.51 5.64
CA TRP A 256 -1.34 -9.12 6.99
C TRP A 256 -1.04 -7.62 7.12
N PRO A 257 -2.09 -6.78 7.16
CA PRO A 257 -1.92 -5.32 7.16
C PRO A 257 -1.17 -4.81 8.40
N GLY A 258 -1.30 -5.49 9.54
CA GLY A 258 -0.60 -5.15 10.78
C GLY A 258 0.88 -5.54 10.84
N SER A 259 1.43 -6.18 9.80
CA SER A 259 2.83 -6.62 9.77
C SER A 259 3.77 -5.46 9.45
N ALA A 260 4.86 -5.33 10.21
CA ALA A 260 5.97 -4.43 9.92
C ALA A 260 6.83 -4.94 8.75
N ARG A 261 6.70 -6.21 8.40
CA ARG A 261 7.40 -6.85 7.28
C ARG A 261 6.42 -7.10 6.13
N LEU A 262 6.67 -6.47 4.99
CA LEU A 262 5.85 -6.61 3.78
C LEU A 262 6.36 -7.78 2.90
N GLY A 263 7.69 -7.95 2.81
CA GLY A 263 8.32 -9.11 2.15
C GLY A 263 8.30 -10.35 3.06
N ILE A 264 7.19 -11.07 3.10
CA ILE A 264 6.93 -12.18 4.04
C ILE A 264 7.61 -13.48 3.60
N GLU A 265 7.56 -13.80 2.32
CA GLU A 265 8.11 -15.05 1.77
C GLU A 265 9.64 -14.94 1.55
N PRO A 266 10.37 -16.07 1.55
CA PRO A 266 11.80 -16.08 1.25
C PRO A 266 12.14 -15.43 -0.10
N GLY A 267 13.21 -14.64 -0.15
CA GLY A 267 13.67 -13.97 -1.37
C GLY A 267 12.92 -12.67 -1.71
N GLN A 268 11.92 -12.27 -0.93
CA GLN A 268 11.19 -11.03 -1.15
C GLN A 268 11.97 -9.82 -0.61
N ALA A 269 12.46 -8.96 -1.50
CA ALA A 269 13.22 -7.77 -1.14
C ALA A 269 12.32 -6.72 -0.45
N ASP A 270 12.63 -6.38 0.79
CA ASP A 270 11.90 -5.38 1.58
C ASP A 270 12.90 -4.43 2.27
N PRO A 271 13.36 -3.38 1.57
CA PRO A 271 14.26 -2.38 2.16
C PRO A 271 13.71 -1.67 3.38
N GLY A 272 12.39 -1.42 3.46
CA GLY A 272 11.80 -0.82 4.65
C GLY A 272 11.96 -1.72 5.87
N TRP A 273 11.85 -3.04 5.69
CA TRP A 273 12.12 -4.02 6.75
C TRP A 273 13.60 -4.05 7.14
N TRP A 274 14.51 -3.96 6.17
CA TRP A 274 15.96 -3.91 6.46
C TRP A 274 16.33 -2.68 7.29
N VAL A 275 15.73 -1.52 6.98
CA VAL A 275 15.87 -0.31 7.78
C VAL A 275 15.34 -0.52 9.20
N LEU A 276 14.15 -1.11 9.35
CA LEU A 276 13.59 -1.41 10.68
C LEU A 276 14.50 -2.35 11.50
N LEU A 277 15.08 -3.37 10.87
CA LEU A 277 16.04 -4.25 11.53
C LEU A 277 17.32 -3.52 11.95
N ALA A 278 17.82 -2.60 11.13
CA ALA A 278 18.97 -1.76 11.47
C ALA A 278 18.65 -0.84 12.65
N LEU A 279 17.52 -0.14 12.61
CA LEU A 279 17.07 0.74 13.69
C LEU A 279 16.81 -0.04 14.99
N ARG A 280 16.28 -1.27 14.91
CA ARG A 280 16.08 -2.14 16.08
C ARG A 280 17.40 -2.48 16.75
N ARG A 281 18.44 -2.78 15.97
CA ARG A 281 19.80 -3.03 16.50
C ARG A 281 20.39 -1.81 17.21
N LEU A 282 19.99 -0.61 16.80
CA LEU A 282 20.38 0.65 17.42
C LEU A 282 19.49 1.03 18.62
N GLY A 283 18.49 0.22 18.98
CA GLY A 283 17.53 0.54 20.05
C GLY A 283 16.56 1.68 19.71
N LEU A 284 16.45 2.05 18.43
CA LEU A 284 15.61 3.16 17.97
C LEU A 284 14.17 2.76 17.64
N VAL A 285 13.92 1.47 17.45
CA VAL A 285 12.57 0.92 17.25
C VAL A 285 12.43 -0.43 17.96
N TRP A 286 11.21 -0.74 18.40
CA TRP A 286 10.87 -2.00 19.09
C TRP A 286 9.44 -2.45 18.74
N GLY A 287 9.02 -3.62 19.24
CA GLY A 287 7.67 -4.13 19.03
C GLY A 287 7.31 -4.42 17.56
N LEU A 288 8.30 -4.79 16.73
CA LEU A 288 8.07 -5.08 15.31
C LEU A 288 7.18 -6.32 15.18
N ARG A 289 5.95 -6.12 14.72
CA ARG A 289 4.97 -7.20 14.52
C ARG A 289 5.21 -7.90 13.19
N GLU A 290 5.30 -9.22 13.20
CA GLU A 290 5.31 -10.08 12.02
C GLU A 290 3.99 -10.86 11.91
N PRO A 291 3.71 -11.54 10.78
CA PRO A 291 2.46 -12.28 10.60
C PRO A 291 2.12 -13.27 11.72
N ALA A 292 3.15 -13.86 12.36
CA ALA A 292 2.99 -14.79 13.47
C ALA A 292 2.47 -14.13 14.77
N ASP A 293 2.62 -12.82 14.90
CA ASP A 293 2.18 -12.05 16.08
C ASP A 293 0.76 -11.52 15.93
N LEU A 294 0.15 -11.68 14.74
CA LEU A 294 -1.16 -11.12 14.43
C LEU A 294 -2.27 -12.14 14.66
N LEU A 295 -3.45 -11.62 15.03
CA LEU A 295 -4.64 -12.45 15.17
C LEU A 295 -5.00 -13.11 13.82
N PRO A 296 -5.48 -14.37 13.84
CA PRO A 296 -5.97 -15.02 12.64
C PRO A 296 -7.03 -14.19 11.93
N ARG A 297 -6.87 -14.05 10.61
CA ARG A 297 -7.81 -13.33 9.75
C ARG A 297 -8.77 -14.31 9.09
N ALA A 298 -10.06 -14.11 9.30
CA ALA A 298 -11.09 -14.91 8.65
C ALA A 298 -10.97 -14.84 7.11
N GLY A 299 -11.10 -15.99 6.45
CA GLY A 299 -11.00 -16.12 4.99
C GLY A 299 -9.57 -16.04 4.44
N LEU A 300 -8.55 -15.80 5.26
CA LEU A 300 -7.17 -15.81 4.79
C LEU A 300 -6.73 -17.24 4.48
N ARG A 301 -6.23 -17.47 3.26
CA ARG A 301 -5.72 -18.76 2.80
C ARG A 301 -4.47 -18.59 1.96
N ARG A 302 -3.55 -19.55 2.08
CA ARG A 302 -2.37 -19.63 1.22
C ARG A 302 -2.78 -20.14 -0.15
N LEU A 303 -2.29 -19.49 -1.19
CA LEU A 303 -2.37 -19.98 -2.56
C LEU A 303 -1.20 -20.93 -2.79
N GLY A 304 -1.47 -22.11 -3.36
CA GLY A 304 -0.41 -23.03 -3.77
C GLY A 304 0.57 -22.32 -4.70
N ALA A 305 1.84 -22.72 -4.68
CA ALA A 305 2.85 -22.13 -5.55
C ALA A 305 2.34 -22.17 -7.00
N VAL A 306 2.11 -21.00 -7.59
CA VAL A 306 1.79 -20.90 -9.01
C VAL A 306 3.06 -21.34 -9.73
N ALA A 307 3.02 -22.54 -10.33
CA ALA A 307 4.03 -22.94 -11.29
C ALA A 307 4.16 -21.79 -12.29
N ALA A 308 5.36 -21.23 -12.42
CA ALA A 308 5.62 -20.16 -13.36
C ALA A 308 5.08 -20.60 -14.72
N VAL A 309 4.08 -19.89 -15.25
CA VAL A 309 3.59 -20.12 -16.60
C VAL A 309 4.77 -19.80 -17.52
N GLY A 310 5.42 -20.86 -17.98
CA GLY A 310 6.45 -20.78 -19.00
C GLY A 310 5.85 -20.12 -20.22
N GLN A 311 6.44 -19.00 -20.64
CA GLN A 311 6.27 -18.52 -22.00
C GLN A 311 6.90 -19.56 -22.93
N GLY A 312 6.04 -20.28 -23.65
CA GLY A 312 6.38 -21.06 -24.82
C GLY A 312 5.20 -20.99 -25.76
N GLY A 313 5.41 -20.46 -26.97
CA GLY A 313 4.54 -20.75 -28.13
C GLY A 313 4.41 -22.27 -28.31
N ASP A 314 3.40 -22.79 -28.99
CA ASP A 314 2.86 -22.31 -30.25
C ASP A 314 1.40 -22.71 -30.45
N CYS A 315 0.68 -21.92 -31.27
CA CYS A 315 -0.57 -22.33 -31.88
C CYS A 315 -0.32 -23.47 -32.86
N GLU A 316 -0.98 -24.62 -32.67
CA GLU A 316 -1.47 -25.37 -33.82
C GLU A 316 -2.71 -26.20 -33.45
N ALA A 317 -3.78 -25.91 -34.19
CA ALA A 317 -5.03 -26.63 -34.14
C ALA A 317 -4.92 -27.88 -35.02
N SER A 318 -5.39 -29.03 -34.53
CA SER A 318 -5.99 -30.03 -35.41
C SER A 318 -7.00 -30.91 -34.68
N VAL A 319 -8.03 -31.22 -35.45
CA VAL A 319 -9.32 -31.85 -35.14
C VAL A 319 -9.17 -33.37 -35.08
N GLY A 320 -9.91 -34.07 -34.22
CA GLY A 320 -10.16 -35.52 -34.44
C GLY A 320 -10.65 -36.36 -33.26
N GLY A 321 -11.97 -36.42 -33.07
CA GLY A 321 -12.76 -37.65 -32.82
C GLY A 321 -12.66 -38.40 -31.46
N PRO A 322 -13.73 -39.12 -31.03
CA PRO A 322 -13.91 -39.55 -29.65
C PRO A 322 -13.71 -41.06 -29.44
N LEU A 323 -13.11 -41.49 -28.33
CA LEU A 323 -13.30 -42.85 -27.80
C LEU A 323 -13.30 -42.91 -26.27
N ARG A 324 -14.22 -43.73 -25.77
CA ARG A 324 -14.62 -43.99 -24.37
C ARG A 324 -13.74 -45.11 -23.73
N PRO A 325 -13.97 -45.50 -22.45
CA PRO A 325 -12.93 -45.79 -21.46
C PRO A 325 -12.54 -47.27 -21.35
N SER A 326 -11.42 -47.56 -20.66
CA SER A 326 -11.13 -48.89 -20.13
C SER A 326 -10.75 -48.83 -18.63
N PHE A 327 -11.42 -49.71 -17.89
CA PHE A 327 -11.22 -50.07 -16.49
C PHE A 327 -9.92 -50.87 -16.28
N ARG A 328 -9.33 -50.76 -15.08
CA ARG A 328 -9.01 -51.87 -14.13
C ARG A 328 -8.01 -51.37 -13.06
N SER A 329 -8.45 -51.21 -11.82
CA SER A 329 -8.51 -52.21 -10.72
C SER A 329 -7.18 -52.39 -9.99
N GLY A 330 -7.13 -52.02 -8.70
CA GLY A 330 -6.02 -52.33 -7.80
C GLY A 330 -6.02 -51.51 -6.52
N SER A 331 -6.74 -51.98 -5.51
CA SER A 331 -6.59 -51.62 -4.09
C SER A 331 -6.73 -52.94 -3.31
N PRO A 332 -6.40 -53.06 -2.01
CA PRO A 332 -5.62 -52.17 -1.13
C PRO A 332 -4.49 -52.95 -0.41
N CYS A 333 -3.62 -52.26 0.33
CA CYS A 333 -3.09 -52.82 1.56
C CYS A 333 -2.81 -51.71 2.58
N ALA A 334 -3.53 -51.78 3.69
CA ALA A 334 -3.37 -50.93 4.86
C ALA A 334 -2.28 -51.50 5.78
N ALA A 335 -1.49 -50.61 6.38
CA ALA A 335 -0.80 -50.90 7.63
C ALA A 335 -0.72 -49.61 8.47
N SER A 336 -1.33 -49.72 9.65
CA SER A 336 -1.42 -48.73 10.72
C SER A 336 -0.09 -48.64 11.47
N ALA A 337 0.29 -47.44 11.93
CA ALA A 337 1.23 -47.29 13.04
C ALA A 337 0.91 -46.03 13.86
N THR A 338 0.78 -46.29 15.15
CA THR A 338 0.27 -45.49 16.27
C THR A 338 1.18 -44.35 16.73
N LEU A 339 0.54 -43.29 17.24
CA LEU A 339 1.10 -42.20 18.06
C LEU A 339 1.45 -42.67 19.49
N PRO A 340 2.45 -42.08 20.15
CA PRO A 340 2.52 -42.02 21.61
C PRO A 340 2.16 -40.64 22.17
N THR A 341 1.38 -40.64 23.26
CA THR A 341 1.04 -39.51 24.13
C THR A 341 2.05 -39.36 25.29
N PRO A 342 2.06 -38.23 26.02
CA PRO A 342 3.22 -37.74 26.75
C PRO A 342 3.29 -38.21 28.22
N GLY A 343 4.51 -38.35 28.73
CA GLY A 343 4.82 -38.57 30.14
C GLY A 343 5.01 -37.26 30.91
N ARG A 344 4.33 -37.15 32.06
CA ARG A 344 4.62 -36.24 33.18
C ARG A 344 5.68 -36.87 34.08
N ALA A 345 6.66 -36.10 34.55
CA ALA A 345 7.16 -36.06 35.94
C ALA A 345 8.38 -35.12 36.02
N GLY A 346 8.39 -34.22 37.01
CA GLY A 346 9.50 -33.32 37.34
C GLY A 346 9.01 -31.92 37.66
#